data_AF-X1NM64-F1
#
_entry.id   AF-X1NM64-F1
#
_cell.length_a   1.000
_cell.length_b   1.000
_cell.length_c   1.000
_cell.angle_alpha   90.00
_cell.angle_beta   90.00
_cell.angle_gamma   90.00
#
_symmetry.space_group_name_H-M   'P 1'
#
loop_
_entity.id
_entity.type
_entity.pdbx_description
1 polymer ?
#
loop_
_entity_poly.entity_id
_entity_poly.type
_entity_poly.pdbx_seq_one_letter_code
_entity_poly.pdbx_strand_id
1 'polypeptide(L)'
;MLGDYIHLHVYESIGDNLYDKIAEITTSATHNSSSTLAFGDFDLDGQNEFVFGYTGGEYSIFECIGNNSYQEIILQTLSTLNIKDCFSVPDADGDGKIEFVVKGFVIPSAEIHAFIFEAIGDNTYEIIKTFNFPGGD
;
A
#
# COMPACT_ATOMS: atom_id res chain seq x y z
N MET A 1 -8.89 22.70 1.27
CA MET A 1 -9.51 21.54 1.94
C MET A 1 -8.48 21.07 2.95
N LEU A 2 -8.79 21.06 4.25
CA LEU A 2 -7.97 20.32 5.22
C LEU A 2 -8.09 18.85 4.78
N GLY A 3 -6.98 18.13 4.60
CA GLY A 3 -7.06 16.73 4.23
C GLY A 3 -7.63 15.89 5.39
N ASP A 4 -8.16 14.73 5.06
CA ASP A 4 -8.63 13.76 6.06
C ASP A 4 -7.45 12.99 6.67
N TYR A 5 -7.61 12.57 7.93
CA TYR A 5 -6.68 11.63 8.55
C TYR A 5 -7.01 10.22 8.08
N ILE A 6 -5.99 9.40 7.84
CA ILE A 6 -6.17 7.95 7.90
C ILE A 6 -5.98 7.53 9.33
N HIS A 7 -6.88 6.69 9.82
CA HIS A 7 -6.66 5.89 11.02
C HIS A 7 -6.55 4.44 10.58
N LEU A 8 -5.32 3.93 10.51
CA LEU A 8 -5.08 2.50 10.31
C LEU A 8 -5.04 1.83 11.65
N HIS A 9 -5.93 0.87 11.88
CA HIS A 9 -5.95 0.05 13.09
C HIS A 9 -5.37 -1.32 12.79
N VAL A 10 -4.44 -1.77 13.61
CA VAL A 10 -3.89 -3.12 13.55
C VAL A 10 -4.43 -3.92 14.73
N TYR A 11 -4.92 -5.12 14.43
CA TYR A 11 -5.47 -6.04 15.40
C TYR A 11 -4.69 -7.35 15.38
N GLU A 12 -4.35 -7.87 16.55
CA GLU A 12 -3.66 -9.15 16.70
C GLU A 12 -4.57 -10.17 17.41
N SER A 13 -4.51 -11.42 16.97
CA SER A 13 -5.26 -12.51 17.59
C SER A 13 -4.67 -12.85 18.95
N ILE A 14 -5.51 -12.87 19.98
CA ILE A 14 -5.14 -13.29 21.33
C ILE A 14 -5.68 -14.68 21.67
N GLY A 15 -6.12 -15.44 20.65
CA GLY A 15 -6.70 -16.77 20.78
C GLY A 15 -8.24 -16.78 20.71
N ASP A 16 -8.84 -17.94 20.45
CA ASP A 16 -10.30 -18.18 20.49
C ASP A 16 -11.17 -17.16 19.73
N ASN A 17 -10.74 -16.75 18.53
CA ASN A 17 -11.41 -15.72 17.72
C ASN A 17 -11.50 -14.34 18.41
N LEU A 18 -10.66 -14.08 19.41
CA LEU A 18 -10.50 -12.79 20.07
C LEU A 18 -9.33 -12.02 19.47
N TYR A 19 -9.48 -10.71 19.41
CA TYR A 19 -8.52 -9.80 18.81
C TYR A 19 -8.41 -8.53 19.65
N ASP A 20 -7.17 -8.10 19.90
CA ASP A 20 -6.89 -6.81 20.54
C ASP A 20 -6.38 -5.80 19.52
N LYS A 21 -6.79 -4.53 19.66
CA LYS A 21 -6.19 -3.44 18.89
C LYS A 21 -4.79 -3.17 19.47
N ILE A 22 -3.77 -3.52 18.72
CA ILE A 22 -2.37 -3.40 19.15
C ILE A 22 -1.71 -2.10 18.70
N ALA A 23 -2.20 -1.50 17.60
CA ALA A 23 -1.69 -0.24 17.09
C ALA A 23 -2.78 0.58 16.40
N GLU A 24 -2.56 1.89 16.41
CA GLU A 24 -3.30 2.87 15.61
C GLU A 24 -2.29 3.83 14.99
N ILE A 25 -2.30 3.90 13.67
CA ILE A 25 -1.40 4.73 12.89
C ILE A 25 -2.23 5.85 12.26
N THR A 26 -1.82 7.08 12.52
CA THR A 26 -2.48 8.27 11.97
C THR A 26 -1.57 8.95 10.97
N THR A 27 -2.02 9.10 9.72
CA THR A 27 -1.25 9.80 8.68
C THR A 27 -1.41 11.32 8.78
N SER A 28 -0.55 12.08 8.10
CA SER A 28 -0.70 13.53 8.00
C SER A 28 -2.05 13.94 7.40
N ALA A 29 -2.68 14.98 7.98
CA ALA A 29 -3.93 15.61 7.54
C ALA A 29 -3.84 16.32 6.18
N THR A 30 -2.79 16.08 5.40
CA THR A 30 -2.61 16.63 4.05
C THR A 30 -3.06 15.65 2.98
N HIS A 31 -3.31 14.38 3.34
CA HIS A 31 -3.57 13.33 2.36
C HIS A 31 -4.96 12.71 2.54
N ASN A 32 -5.84 12.85 1.54
CA ASN A 32 -7.13 12.16 1.57
C ASN A 32 -6.95 10.73 1.06
N SER A 33 -7.16 9.75 1.93
CA SER A 33 -7.08 8.36 1.52
C SER A 33 -8.34 7.86 0.85
N SER A 34 -8.17 6.93 -0.06
CA SER A 34 -9.28 6.28 -0.73
C SER A 34 -9.06 4.79 -0.98
N SER A 35 -7.88 4.23 -0.68
CA SER A 35 -7.53 2.90 -1.17
C SER A 35 -7.88 1.75 -0.23
N THR A 36 -7.93 0.54 -0.78
CA THR A 36 -7.71 -0.70 -0.03
C THR A 36 -6.25 -0.80 0.45
N LEU A 37 -5.91 -1.88 1.16
CA LEU A 37 -4.57 -2.17 1.68
C LEU A 37 -3.97 -3.38 0.97
N ALA A 38 -2.70 -3.28 0.56
CA ALA A 38 -1.84 -4.46 0.38
C ALA A 38 -1.18 -4.78 1.73
N PHE A 39 -0.93 -6.07 1.98
CA PHE A 39 -0.30 -6.55 3.21
C PHE A 39 0.49 -7.84 2.95
N GLY A 40 1.70 -7.93 3.50
CA GLY A 40 2.58 -9.10 3.38
C GLY A 40 4.02 -8.75 3.73
N ASP A 41 4.85 -9.78 3.88
CA ASP A 41 6.32 -9.70 3.98
C ASP A 41 6.86 -9.65 2.55
N PHE A 42 6.96 -8.44 1.99
CA PHE A 42 7.30 -8.23 0.58
C PHE A 42 8.80 -8.27 0.31
N ASP A 43 9.63 -7.91 1.29
CA ASP A 43 11.10 -7.94 1.16
C ASP A 43 11.78 -9.14 1.84
N LEU A 44 10.99 -10.05 2.43
CA LEU A 44 11.39 -11.36 2.94
C LEU A 44 12.31 -11.30 4.18
N ASP A 45 12.14 -10.26 5.00
CA ASP A 45 12.91 -10.10 6.24
C ASP A 45 12.21 -10.75 7.47
N GLY A 46 10.98 -11.23 7.29
CA GLY A 46 10.16 -11.86 8.32
C GLY A 46 9.24 -10.89 9.08
N GLN A 47 9.25 -9.62 8.72
CA GLN A 47 8.34 -8.59 9.17
C GLN A 47 7.30 -8.33 8.07
N ASN A 48 6.13 -7.81 8.43
CA ASN A 48 5.08 -7.54 7.44
C ASN A 48 5.01 -6.04 7.17
N GLU A 49 4.74 -5.71 5.91
CA GLU A 49 4.46 -4.38 5.46
C GLU A 49 2.97 -4.20 5.13
N PHE A 50 2.55 -2.95 5.06
CA PHE A 50 1.28 -2.56 4.47
C PHE A 50 1.44 -1.37 3.54
N VAL A 51 0.70 -1.43 2.43
CA VAL A 51 0.71 -0.41 1.38
C VAL A 51 -0.69 0.14 1.18
N PHE A 52 -0.81 1.45 1.13
CA PHE A 52 -2.04 2.15 0.77
C PHE A 52 -1.70 3.46 0.07
N GLY A 53 -2.70 4.06 -0.59
CA GLY A 53 -2.53 5.29 -1.33
C GLY A 53 -3.62 6.31 -1.10
N TYR A 54 -3.34 7.47 -1.68
CA TYR A 54 -4.06 8.71 -1.47
C TYR A 54 -4.58 9.26 -2.80
N THR A 55 -5.53 10.19 -2.70
CA THR A 55 -6.18 10.77 -3.88
C THR A 55 -5.24 11.61 -4.75
N GLY A 56 -4.16 12.14 -4.19
CA GLY A 56 -3.17 12.94 -4.94
C GLY A 56 -2.18 12.10 -5.74
N GLY A 57 -2.29 10.77 -5.71
CA GLY A 57 -1.34 9.87 -6.37
C GLY A 57 -0.18 9.47 -5.47
N GLU A 58 -0.16 9.92 -4.21
CA GLU A 58 0.79 9.46 -3.21
C GLU A 58 0.46 8.05 -2.73
N TYR A 59 1.47 7.31 -2.30
CA TYR A 59 1.34 6.06 -1.59
C TYR A 59 2.34 5.98 -0.44
N SER A 60 1.95 5.25 0.60
CA SER A 60 2.80 4.95 1.74
C SER A 60 3.08 3.45 1.81
N ILE A 61 4.30 3.11 2.22
CA ILE A 61 4.63 1.77 2.71
C ILE A 61 5.07 1.92 4.16
N PHE A 62 4.52 1.09 5.01
CA PHE A 62 4.94 0.96 6.40
C PHE A 62 5.39 -0.46 6.67
N GLU A 63 6.40 -0.58 7.51
CA GLU A 63 6.98 -1.85 7.96
C GLU A 63 6.67 -2.06 9.45
N CYS A 64 6.44 -3.31 9.84
CA CYS A 64 6.50 -3.73 11.22
C CYS A 64 7.98 -3.78 11.66
N ILE A 65 8.40 -2.95 12.61
CA ILE A 65 9.81 -2.91 13.06
C ILE A 65 10.01 -3.61 14.42
N GLY A 66 9.02 -4.40 14.84
CA GLY A 66 8.99 -5.10 16.11
C GLY A 66 7.58 -5.21 16.70
N ASN A 67 7.50 -5.75 17.92
CA ASN A 67 6.22 -6.03 18.58
C ASN A 67 5.34 -4.77 18.70
N ASN A 68 4.20 -4.76 18.01
CA ASN A 68 3.23 -3.67 17.98
C ASN A 68 3.81 -2.31 17.54
N SER A 69 4.90 -2.32 16.77
CA SER A 69 5.63 -1.12 16.37
C SER A 69 5.75 -1.05 14.86
N TYR A 70 5.40 0.11 14.29
CA TYR A 70 5.33 0.31 12.85
C TYR A 70 5.95 1.64 12.45
N GLN A 71 6.60 1.66 11.29
CA GLN A 71 7.27 2.84 10.76
C GLN A 71 6.91 3.06 9.30
N GLU A 72 6.64 4.30 8.90
CA GLU A 72 6.53 4.67 7.49
C GLU A 72 7.94 4.67 6.88
N ILE A 73 8.19 3.74 5.97
CA ILE A 73 9.49 3.59 5.29
C ILE A 73 9.52 4.34 3.96
N ILE A 74 8.35 4.49 3.31
CA ILE A 74 8.21 5.15 2.02
C ILE A 74 6.96 6.03 2.03
N LEU A 75 7.11 7.25 1.54
CA LEU A 75 6.04 8.13 1.09
C LEU A 75 6.45 8.75 -0.24
N GLN A 76 5.82 8.33 -1.34
CA GLN A 76 6.17 8.74 -2.69
C GLN A 76 4.93 9.00 -3.54
N THR A 77 5.11 9.62 -4.71
CA THR A 77 4.03 9.96 -5.65
C THR A 77 4.21 9.23 -6.97
N LEU A 78 3.13 8.60 -7.43
CA LEU A 78 3.07 7.95 -8.73
C LEU A 78 2.52 8.89 -9.80
N SER A 79 2.77 8.56 -11.07
CA SER A 79 2.19 9.26 -12.22
C SER A 79 0.72 8.86 -12.46
N THR A 80 -0.10 8.97 -11.42
CA THR A 80 -1.55 8.76 -11.44
C THR A 80 -2.22 9.66 -10.40
N LEU A 81 -3.54 9.62 -10.32
CA LEU A 81 -4.33 10.25 -9.26
C LEU A 81 -5.29 9.20 -8.69
N ASN A 82 -6.01 9.58 -7.63
CA ASN A 82 -7.11 8.78 -7.08
C ASN A 82 -6.73 7.32 -6.84
N ILE A 83 -5.64 7.06 -6.13
CA ILE A 83 -5.27 5.68 -5.79
C ILE A 83 -6.41 5.06 -4.98
N LYS A 84 -6.92 3.94 -5.50
CA LYS A 84 -8.17 3.33 -5.04
C LYS A 84 -8.02 1.86 -4.67
N ASP A 85 -7.11 1.16 -5.31
CA ASP A 85 -6.85 -0.24 -4.97
C ASP A 85 -5.35 -0.42 -4.72
N CYS A 86 -5.05 -0.90 -3.51
CA CYS A 86 -3.78 -1.52 -3.20
C CYS A 86 -4.06 -2.97 -2.77
N PHE A 87 -3.33 -3.93 -3.31
CA PHE A 87 -3.49 -5.34 -2.97
C PHE A 87 -2.20 -6.14 -3.21
N SER A 88 -2.01 -7.21 -2.43
CA SER A 88 -0.90 -8.13 -2.59
C SER A 88 -1.17 -9.12 -3.71
N VAL A 89 -0.11 -9.53 -4.42
CA VAL A 89 -0.15 -10.55 -5.46
C VAL A 89 0.86 -11.63 -5.06
N PRO A 90 0.43 -12.89 -4.88
CA PRO A 90 1.38 -13.96 -4.63
C PRO A 90 2.33 -14.12 -5.80
N ASP A 91 3.63 -14.32 -5.52
CA ASP A 91 4.74 -14.69 -6.42
C ASP A 91 4.30 -14.93 -7.88
N ALA A 92 4.07 -13.84 -8.60
CA ALA A 92 3.36 -13.89 -9.87
C ALA A 92 4.27 -14.34 -11.01
N ASP A 93 5.57 -14.16 -10.85
CA ASP A 93 6.60 -14.51 -11.83
C ASP A 93 7.45 -15.72 -11.44
N GLY A 94 7.32 -16.21 -10.19
CA GLY A 94 7.94 -17.44 -9.71
C GLY A 94 9.37 -17.25 -9.21
N ASP A 95 9.76 -16.05 -8.81
CA ASP A 95 11.08 -15.73 -8.27
C ASP A 95 11.19 -15.97 -6.74
N GLY A 96 10.06 -16.23 -6.08
CA GLY A 96 9.96 -16.52 -4.65
C GLY A 96 9.70 -15.31 -3.77
N LYS A 97 9.48 -14.12 -4.35
CA LYS A 97 9.02 -12.92 -3.65
C LYS A 97 7.53 -12.72 -3.85
N ILE A 98 6.94 -11.80 -3.10
CA ILE A 98 5.53 -11.42 -3.24
C ILE A 98 5.52 -10.01 -3.79
N GLU A 99 4.66 -9.75 -4.75
CA GLU A 99 4.47 -8.41 -5.32
C GLU A 99 3.27 -7.72 -4.67
N PHE A 100 3.18 -6.41 -4.89
CA PHE A 100 1.94 -5.68 -4.64
C PHE A 100 1.61 -4.73 -5.78
N VAL A 101 0.34 -4.38 -5.87
CA VAL A 101 -0.19 -3.45 -6.87
C VAL A 101 -0.65 -2.19 -6.20
N VAL A 102 -0.33 -1.05 -6.82
CA VAL A 102 -0.94 0.25 -6.54
C VAL A 102 -1.71 0.68 -7.78
N LYS A 103 -3.02 0.95 -7.66
CA LYS A 103 -3.90 1.32 -8.78
C LYS A 103 -4.57 2.66 -8.54
N GLY A 104 -4.41 3.56 -9.50
CA GLY A 104 -5.09 4.86 -9.54
C GLY A 104 -5.85 5.09 -10.84
N PHE A 105 -6.60 6.18 -10.90
CA PHE A 105 -7.30 6.63 -12.09
C PHE A 105 -7.35 8.15 -12.21
N VAL A 106 -7.36 8.65 -13.45
CA VAL A 106 -7.34 10.09 -13.74
C VAL A 106 -8.72 10.53 -14.22
N ILE A 107 -9.18 11.68 -13.74
CA ILE A 107 -10.41 12.34 -14.22
C ILE A 107 -10.06 13.65 -14.95
N PRO A 108 -10.77 14.00 -16.05
CA PRO A 108 -11.92 13.29 -16.62
C PRO A 108 -11.56 12.20 -17.63
N SER A 109 -10.28 11.94 -17.92
CA SER A 109 -9.86 10.97 -18.96
C SER A 109 -10.29 9.53 -18.68
N ALA A 110 -10.61 9.21 -17.42
CA ALA A 110 -10.94 7.87 -16.92
C ALA A 110 -9.83 6.83 -17.15
N GLU A 111 -8.61 7.27 -17.44
CA GLU A 111 -7.44 6.40 -17.59
C GLU A 111 -7.15 5.72 -16.25
N ILE A 112 -6.89 4.42 -16.30
CA ILE A 112 -6.52 3.61 -15.13
C ILE A 112 -5.05 3.26 -15.25
N HIS A 113 -4.28 3.51 -14.20
CA HIS A 113 -2.88 3.11 -14.11
C HIS A 113 -2.73 2.08 -12.99
N ALA A 114 -2.11 0.95 -13.31
CA ALA A 114 -1.72 -0.06 -12.33
C ALA A 114 -0.20 -0.21 -12.33
N PHE A 115 0.40 -0.13 -11.16
CA PHE A 115 1.84 -0.26 -10.93
C PHE A 115 2.07 -1.51 -10.09
N ILE A 116 2.85 -2.46 -10.60
CA ILE A 116 3.29 -3.65 -9.87
C ILE A 116 4.67 -3.37 -9.31
N PHE A 117 4.82 -3.58 -8.01
CA PHE A 117 6.05 -3.42 -7.28
C PHE A 117 6.59 -4.75 -6.79
N GLU A 118 7.92 -4.84 -6.75
CA GLU A 118 8.66 -5.95 -6.14
C GLU A 118 9.78 -5.37 -5.27
N ALA A 119 10.15 -6.08 -4.21
CA ALA A 119 11.31 -5.75 -3.41
C ALA A 119 12.62 -6.11 -4.14
N ILE A 120 13.55 -5.16 -4.17
CA ILE A 120 14.93 -5.35 -4.67
C ILE A 120 15.96 -5.42 -3.53
N GLY A 121 15.48 -5.34 -2.29
CA GLY A 121 16.22 -5.44 -1.05
C GLY A 121 15.35 -5.01 0.13
N ASP A 122 15.93 -5.08 1.32
CA ASP A 122 15.33 -4.60 2.57
C ASP A 122 14.82 -3.15 2.40
N ASN A 123 13.53 -2.96 2.64
CA ASN A 123 12.83 -1.69 2.58
C ASN A 123 12.97 -0.93 1.24
N THR A 124 13.33 -1.63 0.16
CA THR A 124 13.61 -1.04 -1.15
C THR A 124 12.81 -1.73 -2.24
N TYR A 125 11.99 -0.95 -2.95
CA TYR A 125 11.01 -1.46 -3.91
C TYR A 125 11.15 -0.77 -5.27
N GLU A 126 10.90 -1.50 -6.35
CA GLU A 126 10.85 -0.93 -7.70
C GLU A 126 9.56 -1.28 -8.43
N ILE A 127 9.15 -0.42 -9.36
CA ILE A 127 8.03 -0.70 -10.27
C ILE A 127 8.56 -1.62 -11.38
N ILE A 128 8.27 -2.91 -11.27
CA ILE A 128 8.64 -3.91 -12.28
C ILE A 128 7.70 -3.88 -13.49
N LYS A 129 6.47 -3.39 -13.32
CA LYS A 129 5.49 -3.31 -14.42
C LYS A 129 4.48 -2.18 -14.24
N THR A 130 4.16 -1.51 -15.35
CA THR A 130 3.05 -0.56 -15.45
C THR A 130 2.05 -1.02 -16.51
N PHE A 131 0.77 -0.96 -16.18
CA PHE A 131 -0.33 -1.09 -17.14
C PHE A 131 -1.13 0.21 -17.18
N ASN A 132 -1.32 0.72 -18.39
CA ASN A 132 -2.15 1.89 -18.64
C ASN A 132 -3.34 1.45 -19.47
N PHE A 133 -4.54 1.63 -18.92
CA PHE A 133 -5.78 1.35 -19.60
C PHE A 133 -6.42 2.68 -19.97
N PRO A 134 -6.72 2.92 -21.26
CA PRO A 134 -7.44 4.12 -21.65
C PRO A 134 -8.81 4.15 -20.97
N GLY A 135 -9.29 5.33 -20.62
CA GLY A 135 -10.65 5.46 -20.11
C GLY A 135 -11.67 5.39 -21.24
N GLY A 136 -12.79 4.71 -20.99
CA GLY A 136 -14.00 4.83 -21.82
C GLY A 136 -14.32 3.70 -22.79
N ASP A 137 -14.16 2.44 -22.39
CA ASP A 137 -14.85 1.30 -23.03
C ASP A 137 -15.90 0.66 -22.08
#